data_AF-A0A7H9FKS2-F1
#
_entry.id   AF-A0A7H9FKS2-F1
#
_cell.length_a   1.000
_cell.length_b   1.000
_cell.length_c   1.000
_cell.angle_alpha   90.00
_cell.angle_beta   90.00
_cell.angle_gamma   90.00
#
_symmetry.space_group_name_H-M   'P 1'
#
loop_
_entity.id
_entity.type
_entity.pdbx_description
1 polymer ?
#
loop_
_entity_poly.entity_id
_entity_poly.type
_entity_poly.pdbx_seq_one_letter_code
_entity_poly.pdbx_strand_id
1 'polypeptide(L)'
;MVFTGMPYSSWKRQSRSIEELKHIFLEKESMKRERENEFIQECIERDLEFAKEHYQTTGNITYSIPVNDLPKDFNTLEIIIEVNLYDLVHYIYSDDLRFFYKTSQISFLPTLEGVLNIPEDIALQVYSLLSDEEYIFKSFHENWFRLYELSEYNKLFKSQYDAYDPFYKMASNSLLGEIEKLKSKSRFIKSWRNNRFWKKKGLSRESISKLYSLVSFFYLEHDWDRIAYQKLFCFQIRGDNKF
;
A
#
# COMPACT_ATOMS: atom_id res chain seq x y z
N MET A 1 15.59 -38.61 73.58
CA MET A 1 14.38 -37.95 73.07
C MET A 1 14.63 -37.67 71.60
N VAL A 2 13.96 -38.42 70.71
CA VAL A 2 14.13 -38.33 69.25
C VAL A 2 13.17 -37.25 68.75
N PHE A 3 13.70 -36.20 68.11
CA PHE A 3 12.88 -35.22 67.40
C PHE A 3 12.64 -35.73 65.97
N THR A 4 11.43 -36.21 65.71
CA THR A 4 10.92 -36.52 64.37
C THR A 4 10.02 -35.40 63.88
N GLY A 5 10.30 -34.90 62.66
CA GLY A 5 9.26 -34.46 61.73
C GLY A 5 9.13 -32.95 61.49
N MET A 6 9.73 -32.45 60.41
CA MET A 6 9.02 -32.21 59.15
C MET A 6 10.04 -31.92 58.04
N PRO A 7 10.04 -32.68 56.93
CA PRO A 7 10.90 -32.39 55.79
C PRO A 7 10.34 -31.20 55.00
N TYR A 8 11.25 -30.34 54.57
CA TYR A 8 11.06 -29.28 53.58
C TYR A 8 10.02 -29.68 52.52
N SER A 9 8.95 -28.89 52.41
CA SER A 9 8.04 -28.93 51.28
C SER A 9 8.82 -28.55 50.02
N SER A 10 9.37 -29.57 49.35
CA SER A 10 9.91 -29.46 48.01
C SER A 10 8.75 -29.13 47.08
N TRP A 11 8.52 -27.84 46.84
CA TRP A 11 7.85 -27.37 45.65
C TRP A 11 8.67 -27.88 44.46
N LYS A 12 8.31 -29.05 43.93
CA LYS A 12 8.75 -29.50 42.62
C LYS A 12 8.19 -28.50 41.61
N ARG A 13 8.95 -27.46 41.29
CA ARG A 13 8.86 -26.82 39.97
C ARG A 13 9.22 -27.91 38.98
N GLN A 14 8.23 -28.54 38.37
CA GLN A 14 8.44 -29.30 37.15
C GLN A 14 9.04 -28.33 36.14
N SER A 15 10.34 -28.44 35.90
CA SER A 15 11.00 -27.76 34.80
C SER A 15 10.46 -28.36 33.51
N ARG A 16 9.57 -27.62 32.83
CA ARG A 16 9.09 -27.98 31.50
C ARG A 16 10.27 -28.18 30.56
N SER A 17 10.19 -29.20 29.70
CA SER A 17 11.23 -29.42 28.70
C SER A 17 11.26 -28.27 27.68
N ILE A 18 12.39 -28.08 27.01
CA ILE A 18 12.51 -27.06 25.95
C ILE A 18 11.48 -27.30 24.82
N GLU A 19 11.14 -28.57 24.55
CA GLU A 19 10.15 -28.97 23.55
C GLU A 19 8.72 -28.63 24.00
N GLU A 20 8.38 -28.84 25.27
CA GLU A 20 7.09 -28.41 25.84
C GLU A 20 6.94 -26.89 25.81
N LEU A 21 8.01 -26.14 26.11
CA LEU A 21 8.00 -24.67 26.03
C LEU A 21 7.84 -24.18 24.59
N LYS A 22 8.47 -24.84 23.61
CA LYS A 22 8.29 -24.54 22.18
C LYS A 22 6.85 -24.84 21.72
N HIS A 23 6.27 -25.96 22.13
CA HIS A 23 4.90 -26.31 21.79
C HIS A 23 3.90 -25.29 22.34
N ILE A 24 4.04 -24.92 23.62
CA ILE A 24 3.19 -23.90 24.27
C ILE A 24 3.35 -22.53 23.59
N PHE A 25 4.56 -22.18 23.15
CA PHE A 25 4.80 -20.95 22.43
C PHE A 25 4.07 -20.95 21.07
N LEU A 26 4.22 -22.01 20.28
CA LEU A 26 3.55 -22.16 18.98
C LEU A 26 2.02 -22.13 19.11
N GLU A 27 1.48 -22.82 20.11
CA GLU A 27 0.04 -22.85 20.39
C GLU A 27 -0.48 -21.48 20.84
N LYS A 28 0.31 -20.73 21.63
CA LYS A 28 -0.03 -19.34 21.97
C LYS A 28 0.03 -18.42 20.76
N GLU A 29 0.99 -18.61 19.86
CA GLU A 29 1.09 -17.83 18.62
C GLU A 29 -0.03 -18.16 17.64
N SER A 30 -0.45 -19.42 17.52
CA SER A 30 -1.59 -19.81 16.68
C SER A 30 -2.89 -19.19 17.21
N MET A 31 -3.15 -19.31 18.52
CA MET A 31 -4.32 -18.71 19.16
C MET A 31 -4.35 -17.19 19.04
N LYS A 32 -3.18 -16.52 19.07
CA LYS A 32 -3.09 -15.07 18.82
C LYS A 32 -3.47 -14.72 17.38
N ARG A 33 -2.89 -15.43 16.41
CA ARG A 33 -3.20 -15.24 14.98
C ARG A 33 -4.67 -15.49 14.68
N GLU A 34 -5.28 -16.51 15.29
CA GLU A 34 -6.72 -16.78 15.15
C GLU A 34 -7.56 -15.60 15.63
N ARG A 35 -7.26 -15.05 16.82
CA ARG A 35 -7.97 -13.86 17.34
C ARG A 35 -7.76 -12.62 16.49
N GLU A 36 -6.54 -12.41 15.99
CA GLU A 36 -6.23 -11.30 15.08
C GLU A 36 -7.03 -11.44 13.78
N ASN A 37 -7.13 -12.65 13.23
CA ASN A 37 -7.92 -12.93 12.04
C ASN A 37 -9.42 -12.73 12.29
N GLU A 38 -9.96 -13.21 13.41
CA GLU A 38 -11.36 -12.98 13.80
C GLU A 38 -11.66 -11.49 13.90
N PHE A 39 -10.81 -10.72 14.60
CA PHE A 39 -10.96 -9.28 14.72
C PHE A 39 -10.91 -8.56 13.35
N ILE A 40 -9.98 -8.97 12.49
CA ILE A 40 -9.89 -8.44 11.12
C ILE A 40 -11.17 -8.71 10.33
N GLN A 41 -11.71 -9.94 10.42
CA GLN A 41 -12.96 -10.28 9.74
C GLN A 41 -14.14 -9.46 10.26
N GLU A 42 -14.26 -9.29 11.59
CA GLU A 42 -15.30 -8.41 12.18
C GLU A 42 -15.17 -6.95 11.68
N CYS A 43 -13.95 -6.46 11.53
CA CYS A 43 -13.71 -5.12 10.97
C CYS A 43 -14.11 -5.03 9.50
N ILE A 44 -13.74 -6.02 8.68
CA ILE A 44 -14.14 -6.08 7.27
C ILE A 44 -15.67 -6.13 7.16
N GLU A 45 -16.33 -7.00 7.90
CA GLU A 45 -17.80 -7.13 7.88
C GLU A 45 -18.48 -5.82 8.25
N ARG A 46 -18.03 -5.16 9.33
CA ARG A 46 -18.57 -3.87 9.78
C ARG A 46 -18.43 -2.79 8.71
N ASP A 47 -17.26 -2.68 8.08
CA ASP A 47 -17.04 -1.66 7.07
C ASP A 47 -17.85 -1.95 5.79
N LEU A 48 -17.99 -3.22 5.39
CA LEU A 48 -18.82 -3.59 4.25
C LEU A 48 -20.31 -3.38 4.51
N GLU A 49 -20.79 -3.66 5.71
CA GLU A 49 -22.16 -3.34 6.14
C GLU A 49 -22.39 -1.84 6.10
N PHE A 50 -21.47 -1.07 6.67
CA PHE A 50 -21.47 0.38 6.61
C PHE A 50 -21.54 0.89 5.15
N ALA A 51 -20.70 0.35 4.25
CA ALA A 51 -20.69 0.73 2.85
C ALA A 51 -22.04 0.43 2.16
N LYS A 52 -22.62 -0.73 2.43
CA LYS A 52 -23.93 -1.14 1.90
C LYS A 52 -25.04 -0.23 2.40
N GLU A 53 -25.00 0.23 3.64
CA GLU A 53 -26.01 1.14 4.20
C GLU A 53 -25.86 2.57 3.67
N HIS A 54 -24.63 3.10 3.67
CA HIS A 54 -24.38 4.52 3.39
C HIS A 54 -24.23 4.81 1.90
N TYR A 55 -23.52 3.96 1.17
CA TYR A 55 -23.31 4.10 -0.28
C TYR A 55 -24.29 3.26 -1.11
N GLN A 56 -25.12 2.44 -0.46
CA GLN A 56 -26.08 1.54 -1.13
C GLN A 56 -25.40 0.49 -2.03
N THR A 57 -24.09 0.29 -1.88
CA THR A 57 -23.28 -0.61 -2.70
C THR A 57 -21.99 -0.99 -1.96
N THR A 58 -21.45 -2.15 -2.29
CA THR A 58 -20.07 -2.55 -1.98
C THR A 58 -19.20 -2.60 -3.24
N GLY A 59 -19.76 -2.24 -4.40
CA GLY A 59 -19.09 -2.23 -5.69
C GLY A 59 -18.33 -0.92 -5.95
N ASN A 60 -18.21 -0.56 -7.23
CA ASN A 60 -17.47 0.62 -7.64
C ASN A 60 -18.20 1.91 -7.25
N ILE A 61 -17.44 2.85 -6.72
CA ILE A 61 -17.85 4.24 -6.55
C ILE A 61 -16.78 5.15 -7.11
N THR A 62 -17.20 6.34 -7.51
CA THR A 62 -16.31 7.40 -7.99
C THR A 62 -16.41 8.59 -7.06
N TYR A 63 -15.28 9.21 -6.73
CA TYR A 63 -15.25 10.49 -6.04
C TYR A 63 -14.16 11.39 -6.61
N SER A 64 -14.38 12.70 -6.53
CA SER A 64 -13.40 13.69 -6.98
C SER A 64 -12.44 14.04 -5.85
N ILE A 65 -11.14 14.18 -6.18
CA ILE A 65 -10.16 14.68 -5.21
C ILE A 65 -10.42 16.17 -4.98
N PRO A 66 -10.57 16.64 -3.73
CA PRO A 66 -10.71 18.06 -3.45
C PRO A 66 -9.46 18.83 -3.93
N VAL A 67 -9.66 20.00 -4.52
CA VAL A 67 -8.57 20.88 -4.99
C VAL A 67 -7.54 21.17 -3.89
N ASN A 68 -7.98 21.24 -2.63
CA ASN A 68 -7.11 21.49 -1.47
C ASN A 68 -6.12 20.36 -1.18
N ASP A 69 -6.42 19.13 -1.62
CA ASP A 69 -5.57 17.96 -1.45
C ASP A 69 -4.56 17.82 -2.62
N LEU A 70 -4.61 18.72 -3.62
CA LEU A 70 -3.75 18.71 -4.79
C LEU A 70 -2.54 19.67 -4.63
N PRO A 71 -1.38 19.34 -5.23
CA PRO A 71 -0.27 20.27 -5.33
C PRO A 71 -0.68 21.56 -6.05
N LYS A 72 -0.06 22.69 -5.70
CA LYS A 72 -0.36 24.01 -6.29
C LYS A 72 -0.32 24.01 -7.82
N ASP A 73 0.61 23.25 -8.40
CA ASP A 73 0.79 23.15 -9.85
C ASP A 73 -0.33 22.36 -10.55
N PHE A 74 -1.18 21.67 -9.78
CA PHE A 74 -2.23 20.76 -10.23
C PHE A 74 -3.61 21.11 -9.67
N ASN A 75 -3.77 22.25 -9.01
CA ASN A 75 -5.00 22.64 -8.34
C ASN A 75 -6.17 22.94 -9.31
N THR A 76 -5.90 23.07 -10.60
CA THR A 76 -6.91 23.20 -11.66
C THR A 76 -7.23 21.87 -12.35
N LEU A 77 -6.56 20.77 -11.98
CA LEU A 77 -6.93 19.45 -12.47
C LEU A 77 -8.21 18.98 -11.77
N GLU A 78 -9.16 18.55 -12.57
CA GLU A 78 -10.27 17.75 -12.08
C GLU A 78 -9.90 16.27 -12.21
N ILE A 79 -9.78 15.59 -11.06
CA ILE A 79 -9.40 14.18 -10.98
C ILE A 79 -10.51 13.41 -10.30
N ILE A 80 -10.89 12.31 -10.95
CA ILE A 80 -11.82 11.32 -10.42
C ILE A 80 -11.02 10.08 -10.03
N ILE A 81 -11.23 9.61 -8.81
CA ILE A 81 -10.78 8.29 -8.37
C ILE A 81 -11.99 7.36 -8.37
N GLU A 82 -11.87 6.25 -9.08
CA GLU A 82 -12.78 5.11 -8.96
C GLU A 82 -12.15 4.05 -8.06
N VAL A 83 -12.93 3.51 -7.13
CA VAL A 83 -12.54 2.43 -6.23
C VAL A 83 -13.69 1.44 -6.07
N ASN A 84 -13.38 0.15 -5.97
CA ASN A 84 -14.32 -0.86 -5.53
C ASN A 84 -14.33 -0.96 -4.01
N LEU A 85 -15.45 -0.71 -3.34
CA LEU A 85 -15.49 -0.66 -1.87
C LEU A 85 -15.16 -2.01 -1.20
N TYR A 86 -15.54 -3.12 -1.82
CA TYR A 86 -15.19 -4.46 -1.34
C TYR A 86 -13.68 -4.66 -1.33
N ASP A 87 -13.02 -4.40 -2.48
CA ASP A 87 -11.58 -4.52 -2.60
C ASP A 87 -10.88 -3.50 -1.68
N LEU A 88 -11.37 -2.27 -1.62
CA LEU A 88 -10.79 -1.20 -0.80
C LEU A 88 -10.74 -1.56 0.69
N VAL A 89 -11.82 -2.14 1.24
CA VAL A 89 -11.84 -2.60 2.64
C VAL A 89 -10.83 -3.74 2.82
N HIS A 90 -10.84 -4.73 1.93
CA HIS A 90 -9.89 -5.84 1.99
C HIS A 90 -8.43 -5.40 1.82
N TYR A 91 -8.16 -4.36 1.04
CA TYR A 91 -6.83 -3.77 0.85
C TYR A 91 -6.25 -3.26 2.18
N ILE A 92 -7.06 -2.60 3.00
CA ILE A 92 -6.62 -2.07 4.30
C ILE A 92 -6.28 -3.16 5.29
N TYR A 93 -7.10 -4.21 5.32
CA TYR A 93 -7.01 -5.28 6.32
C TYR A 93 -6.15 -6.47 5.88
N SER A 94 -5.81 -6.58 4.60
CA SER A 94 -4.88 -7.57 4.09
C SER A 94 -3.46 -7.00 4.16
N ASP A 95 -2.58 -7.62 4.93
CA ASP A 95 -1.14 -7.31 4.87
C ASP A 95 -0.49 -8.04 3.69
N ASP A 96 -0.50 -9.37 3.67
CA ASP A 96 0.22 -10.16 2.66
C ASP A 96 -0.45 -10.20 1.26
N LEU A 97 -1.75 -9.90 1.19
CA LEU A 97 -2.57 -10.01 -0.03
C LEU A 97 -3.06 -8.66 -0.56
N ARG A 98 -2.57 -7.55 0.01
CA ARG A 98 -2.98 -6.19 -0.31
C ARG A 98 -3.01 -5.90 -1.81
N PHE A 99 -2.03 -6.42 -2.56
CA PHE A 99 -1.94 -6.26 -4.01
C PHE A 99 -3.18 -6.74 -4.78
N PHE A 100 -3.78 -7.86 -4.38
CA PHE A 100 -4.95 -8.42 -5.07
C PHE A 100 -6.18 -7.54 -4.93
N TYR A 101 -6.19 -6.70 -3.91
CA TYR A 101 -7.29 -5.81 -3.58
C TYR A 101 -7.02 -4.36 -3.99
N LYS A 102 -5.92 -4.09 -4.70
CA LYS A 102 -5.63 -2.75 -5.20
C LYS A 102 -6.65 -2.37 -6.27
N THR A 103 -7.45 -1.34 -6.02
CA THR A 103 -8.63 -1.05 -6.84
C THR A 103 -8.66 0.38 -7.40
N SER A 104 -7.90 1.30 -6.81
CA SER A 104 -7.85 2.69 -7.24
C SER A 104 -7.50 2.84 -8.72
N GLN A 105 -8.38 3.51 -9.45
CA GLN A 105 -8.19 3.94 -10.83
C GLN A 105 -8.34 5.44 -10.92
N ILE A 106 -7.34 6.09 -11.51
CA ILE A 106 -7.27 7.55 -11.61
C ILE A 106 -7.65 7.96 -13.01
N SER A 107 -8.69 8.76 -13.11
CA SER A 107 -9.12 9.39 -14.35
C SER A 107 -8.93 10.90 -14.24
N PHE A 108 -8.20 11.48 -15.18
CA PHE A 108 -8.12 12.94 -15.31
C PHE A 108 -9.21 13.39 -16.28
N LEU A 109 -10.02 14.37 -15.87
CA LEU A 109 -10.95 15.04 -16.79
C LEU A 109 -10.14 15.95 -17.74
N PRO A 110 -10.63 16.21 -18.98
CA PRO A 110 -9.89 16.89 -20.05
C PRO A 110 -9.46 18.31 -19.71
N THR A 111 -8.37 18.41 -18.93
CA THR A 111 -7.77 19.65 -18.42
C THR A 111 -6.23 19.58 -18.41
N LEU A 112 -5.65 18.41 -18.72
CA LEU A 112 -4.21 18.17 -18.80
C LEU A 112 -3.49 19.11 -19.78
N GLU A 113 -4.14 19.51 -20.88
CA GLU A 113 -3.58 20.44 -21.87
C GLU A 113 -3.22 21.80 -21.26
N GLY A 114 -4.11 22.38 -20.46
CA GLY A 114 -3.89 23.65 -19.79
C GLY A 114 -2.85 23.54 -18.68
N VAL A 115 -2.88 22.44 -17.93
CA VAL A 115 -1.99 22.20 -16.79
C VAL A 115 -0.55 21.90 -17.22
N LEU A 116 -0.39 21.08 -18.27
CA LEU A 116 0.93 20.77 -18.83
C LEU A 116 1.39 21.81 -19.86
N ASN A 117 0.52 22.74 -20.25
CA ASN A 117 0.73 23.69 -21.34
C ASN A 117 1.18 22.98 -22.62
N ILE A 118 0.34 22.04 -23.08
CA ILE A 118 0.57 21.21 -24.27
C ILE A 118 -0.65 21.25 -25.20
N PRO A 119 -0.47 20.99 -26.50
CA PRO A 119 -1.59 20.83 -27.43
C PRO A 119 -2.52 19.67 -27.06
N GLU A 120 -3.80 19.78 -27.42
CA GLU A 120 -4.85 18.77 -27.17
C GLU A 120 -4.49 17.39 -27.75
N ASP A 121 -3.95 17.32 -28.98
CA ASP A 121 -3.55 16.07 -29.63
C ASP A 121 -2.41 15.35 -28.88
N ILE A 122 -1.55 16.11 -28.21
CA ILE A 122 -0.50 15.59 -27.35
C ILE A 122 -1.07 15.16 -26.00
N ALA A 123 -2.02 15.91 -25.44
CA ALA A 123 -2.71 15.53 -24.21
C ALA A 123 -3.42 14.19 -24.38
N LEU A 124 -4.17 13.98 -25.49
CA LEU A 124 -4.80 12.70 -25.83
C LEU A 124 -3.80 11.53 -25.90
N GLN A 125 -2.62 11.77 -26.47
CA GLN A 125 -1.55 10.75 -26.46
C GLN A 125 -1.02 10.46 -25.06
N VAL A 126 -0.89 11.48 -24.20
CA VAL A 126 -0.51 11.30 -22.79
C VAL A 126 -1.57 10.45 -22.06
N TYR A 127 -2.86 10.74 -22.23
CA TYR A 127 -3.95 9.95 -21.65
C TYR A 127 -3.88 8.47 -22.06
N SER A 128 -3.77 8.21 -23.36
CA SER A 128 -3.67 6.85 -23.89
C SER A 128 -2.47 6.12 -23.29
N LEU A 129 -1.29 6.76 -23.26
CA LEU A 129 -0.10 6.15 -22.71
C LEU A 129 -0.18 5.94 -21.19
N LEU A 130 -0.82 6.83 -20.44
CA LEU A 130 -1.03 6.63 -18.99
C LEU A 130 -1.91 5.42 -18.71
N SER A 131 -2.99 5.25 -19.49
CA SER A 131 -3.85 4.08 -19.40
C SER A 131 -3.10 2.80 -19.78
N ASP A 132 -2.34 2.82 -20.88
CA ASP A 132 -1.52 1.67 -21.33
C ASP A 132 -0.45 1.27 -20.30
N GLU A 133 0.08 2.23 -19.53
CA GLU A 133 1.14 2.00 -18.54
C GLU A 133 0.63 1.81 -17.10
N GLU A 134 -0.69 1.79 -16.87
CA GLU A 134 -1.25 1.68 -15.52
C GLU A 134 -0.76 0.42 -14.77
N TYR A 135 -0.68 -0.71 -15.48
CA TYR A 135 -0.15 -1.95 -14.92
C TYR A 135 1.33 -1.84 -14.51
N ILE A 136 2.12 -1.00 -15.21
CA ILE A 136 3.53 -0.76 -14.87
C ILE A 136 3.59 -0.01 -13.55
N PHE A 137 2.76 1.02 -13.36
CA PHE A 137 2.72 1.77 -12.10
C PHE A 137 2.26 0.90 -10.93
N LYS A 138 1.22 0.06 -11.12
CA LYS A 138 0.79 -0.91 -10.11
C LYS A 138 1.93 -1.86 -9.72
N SER A 139 2.61 -2.44 -10.71
CA SER A 139 3.76 -3.34 -10.49
C SER A 139 4.95 -2.63 -9.85
N PHE A 140 5.13 -1.34 -10.14
CA PHE A 140 6.21 -0.53 -9.59
C PHE A 140 6.01 -0.28 -8.09
N HIS A 141 4.80 0.14 -7.72
CA HIS A 141 4.41 0.34 -6.31
C HIS A 141 4.56 -0.95 -5.51
N GLU A 142 4.09 -2.07 -6.06
CA GLU A 142 4.19 -3.38 -5.41
C GLU A 142 5.65 -3.78 -5.11
N ASN A 143 6.53 -3.64 -6.10
CA ASN A 143 7.94 -3.99 -5.90
C ASN A 143 8.62 -3.10 -4.87
N TRP A 144 8.27 -1.80 -4.80
CA TRP A 144 8.76 -0.91 -3.76
C TRP A 144 8.24 -1.28 -2.39
N PHE A 145 6.96 -1.64 -2.29
CA PHE A 145 6.35 -2.08 -1.04
C PHE A 145 7.02 -3.35 -0.51
N ARG A 146 7.17 -4.39 -1.35
CA ARG A 146 7.90 -5.62 -0.99
C ARG A 146 9.34 -5.35 -0.59
N LEU A 147 10.00 -4.42 -1.25
CA LEU A 147 11.37 -4.03 -0.91
C LEU A 147 11.43 -3.36 0.47
N TYR A 148 10.44 -2.54 0.81
CA TYR A 148 10.30 -1.94 2.14
C TYR A 148 10.05 -3.00 3.21
N GLU A 149 9.08 -3.90 3.02
CA GLU A 149 8.78 -5.00 3.94
C GLU A 149 10.01 -5.88 4.18
N LEU A 150 10.71 -6.26 3.12
CA LEU A 150 11.93 -7.03 3.19
C LEU A 150 13.00 -6.31 4.03
N SER A 151 13.06 -4.98 3.95
CA SER A 151 13.98 -4.16 4.75
C SER A 151 13.61 -4.14 6.23
N GLU A 152 12.32 -4.04 6.57
CA GLU A 152 11.83 -4.05 7.94
C GLU A 152 12.01 -5.43 8.57
N TYR A 153 11.67 -6.50 7.85
CA TYR A 153 11.91 -7.86 8.28
C TYR A 153 13.39 -8.11 8.58
N ASN A 154 14.30 -7.66 7.70
CA ASN A 154 15.73 -7.79 7.92
C ASN A 154 16.22 -6.98 9.14
N LYS A 155 15.62 -5.82 9.46
CA LYS A 155 15.90 -5.09 10.71
C LYS A 155 15.48 -5.90 11.93
N LEU A 156 14.29 -6.49 11.91
CA LEU A 156 13.78 -7.35 12.99
C LEU A 156 14.66 -8.59 13.19
N PHE A 157 14.99 -9.27 12.08
CA PHE A 157 15.87 -10.43 12.09
C PHE A 157 17.23 -10.09 12.71
N LYS A 158 17.83 -8.96 12.30
CA LYS A 158 19.08 -8.46 12.89
C LYS A 158 18.95 -8.16 14.38
N SER A 159 17.85 -7.60 14.82
CA SER A 159 17.61 -7.36 16.26
C SER A 159 17.50 -8.65 17.06
N GLN A 160 16.99 -9.74 16.47
CA GLN A 160 16.76 -11.01 17.16
C GLN A 160 18.00 -11.91 17.17
N TYR A 161 18.77 -11.91 16.08
CA TYR A 161 19.85 -12.87 15.85
C TYR A 161 21.25 -12.24 15.75
N ASP A 162 21.36 -10.91 15.87
CA ASP A 162 22.60 -10.12 15.67
C ASP A 162 23.30 -10.40 14.32
N ALA A 163 22.51 -10.81 13.33
CA ALA A 163 22.96 -11.15 11.98
C ALA A 163 21.93 -10.69 10.95
N TYR A 164 22.34 -10.42 9.72
CA TYR A 164 21.39 -10.14 8.64
C TYR A 164 20.66 -11.41 8.21
N ASP A 165 19.44 -11.25 7.67
CA ASP A 165 18.76 -12.37 7.05
C ASP A 165 19.61 -12.90 5.86
N PRO A 166 19.88 -14.22 5.79
CA PRO A 166 20.77 -14.79 4.77
C PRO A 166 20.33 -14.54 3.33
N PHE A 167 19.02 -14.37 3.08
CA PHE A 167 18.44 -14.20 1.76
C PHE A 167 18.11 -12.75 1.42
N TYR A 168 18.13 -11.84 2.40
CA TYR A 168 17.83 -10.42 2.23
C TYR A 168 18.48 -9.80 1.00
N LYS A 169 19.80 -9.97 0.85
CA LYS A 169 20.55 -9.36 -0.25
C LYS A 169 20.11 -9.91 -1.61
N MET A 170 19.83 -11.20 -1.70
CA MET A 170 19.39 -11.84 -2.95
C MET A 170 17.99 -11.38 -3.34
N ALA A 171 17.05 -11.42 -2.40
CA ALA A 171 15.67 -10.97 -2.61
C ALA A 171 15.61 -9.47 -2.95
N SER A 172 16.36 -8.64 -2.23
CA SER A 172 16.44 -7.19 -2.46
C SER A 172 16.98 -6.88 -3.86
N ASN A 173 18.06 -7.54 -4.28
CA ASN A 173 18.62 -7.35 -5.62
C ASN A 173 17.64 -7.80 -6.72
N SER A 174 16.86 -8.85 -6.48
CA SER A 174 15.84 -9.31 -7.43
C SER A 174 14.76 -8.24 -7.62
N LEU A 175 14.18 -7.74 -6.53
CA LEU A 175 13.17 -6.68 -6.55
C LEU A 175 13.70 -5.40 -7.19
N LEU A 176 14.92 -4.97 -6.84
CA LEU A 176 15.57 -3.81 -7.48
C LEU A 176 15.77 -4.02 -8.99
N GLY A 177 16.11 -5.24 -9.42
CA GLY A 177 16.21 -5.60 -10.83
C GLY A 177 14.86 -5.51 -11.56
N GLU A 178 13.78 -5.93 -10.92
CA GLU A 178 12.41 -5.79 -11.45
C GLU A 178 11.97 -4.34 -11.55
N ILE A 179 12.21 -3.54 -10.50
CA ILE A 179 11.97 -2.10 -10.48
C ILE A 179 12.68 -1.44 -11.67
N GLU A 180 13.96 -1.73 -11.88
CA GLU A 180 14.74 -1.13 -12.97
C GLU A 180 14.23 -1.56 -14.36
N LYS A 181 13.82 -2.82 -14.52
CA LYS A 181 13.14 -3.30 -15.73
C LYS A 181 11.85 -2.52 -15.98
N LEU A 182 11.01 -2.32 -14.96
CA LEU A 182 9.78 -1.54 -15.07
C LEU A 182 10.05 -0.08 -15.46
N LYS A 183 11.05 0.58 -14.85
CA LYS A 183 11.46 1.95 -15.22
C LYS A 183 11.83 2.05 -16.69
N SER A 184 12.53 1.05 -17.22
CA SER A 184 12.98 1.03 -18.62
C SER A 184 11.84 0.90 -19.63
N LYS A 185 10.70 0.35 -19.20
CA LYS A 185 9.50 0.15 -20.02
C LYS A 185 8.60 1.39 -20.05
N SER A 186 8.56 2.16 -18.96
CA SER A 186 7.69 3.33 -18.86
C SER A 186 8.23 4.56 -19.61
N ARG A 187 7.34 5.34 -20.21
CA ARG A 187 7.63 6.67 -20.78
C ARG A 187 7.60 7.78 -19.75
N PHE A 188 7.03 7.54 -18.59
CA PHE A 188 6.79 8.55 -17.56
C PHE A 188 7.81 8.53 -16.42
N ILE A 189 8.75 7.57 -16.42
CA ILE A 189 9.89 7.60 -15.51
C ILE A 189 11.00 8.50 -16.08
N LYS A 190 11.46 9.45 -15.28
CA LYS A 190 12.49 10.41 -15.69
C LYS A 190 13.78 9.71 -16.15
N SER A 191 14.10 9.84 -17.43
CA SER A 191 15.33 9.33 -18.03
C SER A 191 15.73 10.15 -19.26
N TRP A 192 16.99 10.08 -19.68
CA TRP A 192 17.43 10.76 -20.91
C TRP A 192 16.64 10.28 -22.14
N ARG A 193 16.35 8.98 -22.22
CA ARG A 193 15.57 8.37 -23.31
C ARG A 193 14.15 8.95 -23.37
N ASN A 194 13.47 9.03 -22.22
CA ASN A 194 12.11 9.54 -22.14
C ASN A 194 12.05 11.06 -22.36
N ASN A 195 13.04 11.81 -21.87
CA ASN A 195 13.19 13.24 -22.19
C ASN A 195 13.29 13.47 -23.70
N ARG A 196 14.08 12.64 -24.40
CA ARG A 196 14.20 12.73 -25.85
C ARG A 196 12.90 12.35 -26.56
N PHE A 197 12.18 11.34 -26.07
CA PHE A 197 10.87 10.95 -26.60
C PHE A 197 9.87 12.11 -26.51
N TRP A 198 9.68 12.70 -25.33
CA TRP A 198 8.73 13.79 -25.13
C TRP A 198 9.12 15.06 -25.88
N LYS A 199 10.41 15.39 -25.97
CA LYS A 199 10.88 16.50 -26.82
C LYS A 199 10.53 16.28 -28.30
N LYS A 200 10.67 15.05 -28.82
CA LYS A 200 10.26 14.73 -30.20
C LYS A 200 8.75 14.85 -30.41
N LYS A 201 7.96 14.69 -29.35
CA LYS A 201 6.51 14.93 -29.34
C LYS A 201 6.13 16.41 -29.18
N GLY A 202 7.11 17.31 -29.11
CA GLY A 202 6.88 18.75 -29.05
C GLY A 202 6.77 19.33 -27.64
N LEU A 203 6.96 18.53 -26.59
CA LEU A 203 6.88 19.06 -25.22
C LEU A 203 8.09 19.94 -24.89
N SER A 204 7.81 21.07 -24.25
CA SER A 204 8.84 21.94 -23.66
C SER A 204 9.54 21.24 -22.48
N ARG A 205 10.71 21.76 -22.08
CA ARG A 205 11.40 21.24 -20.88
C ARG A 205 10.55 21.37 -19.62
N GLU A 206 9.77 22.45 -19.52
CA GLU A 206 8.88 22.70 -18.39
C GLU A 206 7.71 21.72 -18.37
N SER A 207 7.05 21.54 -19.52
CA SER A 207 5.94 20.58 -19.68
C SER A 207 6.37 19.15 -19.36
N ILE A 208 7.58 18.74 -19.77
CA ILE A 208 8.15 17.43 -19.43
C ILE A 208 8.36 17.31 -17.92
N SER A 209 8.87 18.37 -17.28
CA SER A 209 9.07 18.37 -15.83
C SER A 209 7.74 18.24 -15.09
N LYS A 210 6.72 19.01 -15.50
CA LYS A 210 5.37 18.93 -14.94
C LYS A 210 4.74 17.56 -15.15
N LEU A 211 4.91 16.96 -16.33
CA LEU A 211 4.41 15.62 -16.63
C LEU A 211 5.02 14.58 -15.69
N TYR A 212 6.33 14.61 -15.45
CA TYR A 212 6.93 13.69 -14.49
C TYR A 212 6.48 13.95 -13.05
N SER A 213 6.33 15.22 -12.65
CA SER A 213 5.80 15.54 -11.32
C SER A 213 4.37 15.04 -11.15
N LEU A 214 3.54 15.15 -12.19
CA LEU A 214 2.17 14.64 -12.20
C LEU A 214 2.17 13.13 -12.00
N VAL A 215 2.95 12.40 -12.80
CA VAL A 215 3.01 10.94 -12.67
C VAL A 215 3.61 10.50 -11.34
N SER A 216 4.64 11.21 -10.85
CA SER A 216 5.21 10.94 -9.53
C SER A 216 4.14 11.04 -8.44
N PHE A 217 3.42 12.17 -8.40
CA PHE A 217 2.41 12.42 -7.39
C PHE A 217 1.26 11.41 -7.46
N PHE A 218 0.65 11.22 -8.64
CA PHE A 218 -0.56 10.41 -8.77
C PHE A 218 -0.30 8.90 -8.85
N TYR A 219 0.83 8.44 -9.37
CA TYR A 219 1.02 7.01 -9.60
C TYR A 219 2.14 6.39 -8.76
N LEU A 220 3.09 7.17 -8.25
CA LEU A 220 4.30 6.63 -7.59
C LEU A 220 4.42 6.98 -6.11
N GLU A 221 3.92 8.11 -5.67
CA GLU A 221 4.11 8.60 -4.29
C GLU A 221 2.95 8.26 -3.36
N HIS A 222 1.72 8.33 -3.87
CA HIS A 222 0.53 8.21 -3.05
C HIS A 222 -0.09 6.81 -3.15
N ASP A 223 -0.58 6.34 -2.00
CA ASP A 223 -1.44 5.17 -1.89
C ASP A 223 -2.91 5.64 -1.90
N TRP A 224 -3.48 5.71 -3.11
CA TRP A 224 -4.83 6.22 -3.30
C TRP A 224 -5.90 5.31 -2.72
N ASP A 225 -5.67 4.01 -2.63
CA ASP A 225 -6.59 3.10 -1.94
C ASP A 225 -6.63 3.43 -0.44
N ARG A 226 -5.47 3.63 0.20
CA ARG A 226 -5.43 4.04 1.60
C ARG A 226 -6.07 5.40 1.85
N ILE A 227 -5.80 6.37 0.98
CA ILE A 227 -6.37 7.72 1.07
C ILE A 227 -7.89 7.67 0.85
N ALA A 228 -8.36 6.91 -0.15
CA ALA A 228 -9.77 6.72 -0.44
C ALA A 228 -10.49 6.12 0.76
N TYR A 229 -9.95 5.05 1.34
CA TYR A 229 -10.52 4.43 2.52
C TYR A 229 -10.64 5.42 3.69
N GLN A 230 -9.60 6.19 3.97
CA GLN A 230 -9.66 7.22 5.01
C GLN A 230 -10.77 8.24 4.76
N LYS A 231 -10.91 8.73 3.52
CA LYS A 231 -11.94 9.73 3.19
C LYS A 231 -13.35 9.15 3.28
N LEU A 232 -13.55 7.93 2.81
CA LEU A 232 -14.86 7.29 2.71
C LEU A 232 -15.30 6.72 4.07
N PHE A 233 -14.43 6.02 4.78
CA PHE A 233 -14.80 5.29 6.00
C PHE A 233 -14.44 6.04 7.29
N CYS A 234 -13.44 6.93 7.28
CA CYS A 234 -12.96 7.56 8.52
C CYS A 234 -13.46 9.00 8.75
N PHE A 235 -13.77 9.77 7.71
CA PHE A 235 -13.93 11.24 7.87
C PHE A 235 -15.33 11.76 8.21
N GLN A 236 -16.40 10.95 8.19
CA GLN A 236 -17.75 11.47 8.50
C GLN A 236 -18.63 10.62 9.44
N ILE A 237 -18.16 9.46 9.95
CA ILE A 237 -19.07 8.49 10.63
C ILE A 237 -18.59 8.03 12.01
N ARG A 238 -17.48 8.59 12.50
CA ARG A 238 -17.17 8.59 13.94
C ARG A 238 -17.53 9.93 14.59
N GLY A 239 -18.68 10.48 14.21
CA GLY A 239 -19.43 11.33 15.12
C GLY A 239 -19.71 10.51 16.37
N ASP A 240 -19.21 10.97 17.51
CA ASP A 240 -19.26 10.31 18.83
C ASP A 240 -18.52 8.97 18.94
N ASN A 241 -17.25 9.04 19.36
CA ASN A 241 -16.86 8.33 20.57
C ASN A 241 -15.66 9.02 21.22
N LYS A 242 -15.96 9.71 22.32
CA LYS A 242 -14.99 9.96 23.38
C LYS A 242 -14.44 8.61 23.85
N PHE A 243 -13.15 8.39 23.67
CA PHE A 243 -12.31 7.66 24.62
C PHE A 243 -11.00 8.42 24.77
#